data_AF-A0A5P1E3R9-F1
#
_entry.id   AF-A0A5P1E3R9-F1
#
_cell.length_a   1.000
_cell.length_b   1.000
_cell.length_c   1.000
_cell.angle_alpha   90.00
_cell.angle_beta   90.00
_cell.angle_gamma   90.00
#
_symmetry.space_group_name_H-M   'P 1'
#
loop_
_entity.id
_entity.type
_entity.pdbx_description
1 polymer ?
#
loop_
_entity_poly.entity_id
_entity_poly.type
_entity_poly.pdbx_seq_one_letter_code
_entity_poly.pdbx_strand_id
1 'polypeptide(L)'
;MHDVLDAMPEGIKQNIARTILQHLSEAWRCWKLFAGSWVPVPIENMILRYVKSKADWWTNVAHYNRERIRRGTVDKTVCRKNLGRLTHLWLKAEQERQHNYLKDGPYVTSEEAVAIYTTTVHWLESRKFSPIPFPLLSYKHDTKLLILALERLKESYSVAVRLNRLQREELGLIKQAYDNPHEALSRIKRHLLKQRAFKEVGIELMYLYSYLIPVYEIEPLEKITDAYLDQYLWYEGDKRHLFPNWIKPANSEPPPLLVYKWCQGINNLQGIWDTSDGQCVVMLQTKFEKFFEKIDLTMLNRLLRLVLDDNIADYVTAKNNVVLSYKDMSHTNS
;
A
#
# COMPACT_ATOMS: atom_id res chain seq x y z
N MET A 1 19.57 -16.04 33.56
CA MET A 1 19.43 -16.89 34.76
C MET A 1 20.43 -16.46 35.83
N HIS A 2 21.73 -16.34 35.52
CA HIS A 2 22.71 -15.79 36.47
C HIS A 2 22.30 -14.40 37.01
N ASP A 3 22.07 -13.42 36.13
CA ASP A 3 21.62 -12.07 36.55
C ASP A 3 20.31 -12.07 37.34
N VAL A 4 19.43 -13.05 37.07
CA VAL A 4 18.14 -13.19 37.75
C VAL A 4 18.33 -13.71 39.17
N LEU A 5 19.29 -14.62 39.37
CA LEU A 5 19.62 -15.19 40.67
C LEU A 5 20.44 -14.21 41.51
N ASP A 6 21.32 -13.43 40.88
CA ASP A 6 22.17 -12.43 41.55
C ASP A 6 21.38 -11.18 41.99
N ALA A 7 20.31 -10.83 41.27
CA ALA A 7 19.44 -9.71 41.61
C ALA A 7 18.35 -10.03 42.66
N MET A 8 18.19 -11.30 43.06
CA MET A 8 17.14 -11.70 44.01
C MET A 8 17.62 -11.70 45.46
N PRO A 9 16.82 -11.17 46.42
CA PRO A 9 17.13 -11.25 47.85
C PRO A 9 17.24 -12.69 48.36
N GLU A 10 18.01 -12.89 49.42
CA GLU A 10 18.14 -14.20 50.06
C GLU A 10 16.79 -14.72 50.59
N GLY A 11 16.38 -15.91 50.16
CA GLY A 11 15.13 -16.56 50.57
C GLY A 11 14.07 -16.78 49.47
N ILE A 12 14.21 -16.13 48.31
CA ILE A 12 13.24 -16.20 47.20
C ILE A 12 13.92 -16.78 45.96
N LYS A 13 13.95 -18.11 45.74
CA LYS A 13 15.03 -18.66 44.88
C LYS A 13 14.69 -19.56 43.69
N GLN A 14 13.46 -20.09 43.49
CA GLN A 14 13.21 -20.94 42.29
C GLN A 14 11.93 -20.63 41.51
N ASN A 15 10.78 -20.46 42.19
CA ASN A 15 9.51 -20.25 41.47
C ASN A 15 9.47 -18.91 40.71
N ILE A 16 10.09 -17.86 41.26
CA ILE A 16 10.12 -16.53 40.63
C ILE A 16 11.04 -16.51 39.39
N ALA A 17 12.15 -17.27 39.39
CA ALA A 17 13.06 -17.32 38.25
C ALA A 17 12.36 -17.84 36.98
N ARG A 18 11.52 -18.87 37.11
CA ARG A 18 10.73 -19.41 36.00
C ARG A 18 9.74 -18.37 35.46
N THR A 19 9.07 -17.64 36.34
CA THR A 19 8.13 -16.57 35.97
C THR A 19 8.85 -15.42 35.24
N ILE A 20 10.04 -15.02 35.70
CA ILE A 20 10.85 -13.99 35.03
C ILE A 20 11.25 -14.43 33.61
N LEU A 21 11.60 -15.70 33.41
CA LEU A 21 11.90 -16.22 32.08
C LEU A 21 10.66 -16.27 31.16
N GLN A 22 9.48 -16.51 31.72
CA GLN A 22 8.21 -16.40 30.99
C GLN A 22 7.97 -14.95 30.56
N HIS A 23 8.16 -13.99 31.46
CA HIS A 23 8.06 -12.56 31.13
C HIS A 23 9.11 -12.14 30.07
N LEU A 24 10.34 -12.64 30.12
CA LEU A 24 11.35 -12.38 29.09
C LEU A 24 10.92 -12.94 27.72
N SER A 25 10.34 -14.15 27.72
CA SER A 25 9.86 -14.79 26.49
C SER A 25 8.68 -14.03 25.90
N GLU A 26 7.78 -13.54 26.75
CA GLU A 26 6.62 -12.74 26.35
C GLU A 26 7.05 -11.34 25.90
N ALA A 27 7.94 -10.67 26.62
CA ALA A 27 8.51 -9.39 26.21
C ALA A 27 9.22 -9.48 24.84
N TRP A 28 9.86 -10.61 24.52
CA TRP A 28 10.41 -10.85 23.18
C TRP A 28 9.32 -11.02 22.10
N ARG A 29 8.17 -11.62 22.42
CA ARG A 29 7.00 -11.70 21.52
C ARG A 29 6.36 -10.33 21.33
N CYS A 30 6.08 -9.62 22.42
CA CYS A 30 5.57 -8.24 22.39
C CYS A 30 6.49 -7.33 21.57
N TRP A 31 7.81 -7.41 21.78
CA TRP A 31 8.77 -6.66 20.97
C TRP A 31 8.59 -6.97 19.48
N LYS A 32 8.49 -8.25 19.07
CA LYS A 32 8.30 -8.59 17.65
C LYS A 32 7.01 -8.02 17.07
N LEU A 33 5.95 -7.97 17.86
CA LEU A 33 4.63 -7.50 17.46
C LEU A 33 4.44 -5.98 17.62
N PHE A 34 5.44 -5.27 18.16
CA PHE A 34 5.34 -3.87 18.53
C PHE A 34 4.21 -3.57 19.54
N ALA A 35 3.93 -4.53 20.42
CA ALA A 35 3.00 -4.34 21.54
C ALA A 35 3.74 -3.72 22.75
N GLY A 36 3.14 -2.73 23.41
CA GLY A 36 3.72 -2.02 24.56
C GLY A 36 4.13 -2.92 25.75
N SER A 37 5.03 -2.43 26.60
CA SER A 37 5.61 -3.16 27.74
C SER A 37 4.65 -3.19 28.95
N TRP A 38 4.47 -4.36 29.56
CA TRP A 38 3.63 -4.61 30.76
C TRP A 38 4.43 -5.23 31.92
N VAL A 39 5.66 -4.78 32.18
CA VAL A 39 6.56 -5.42 33.16
C VAL A 39 6.81 -4.55 34.40
N PRO A 40 6.86 -5.11 35.63
CA PRO A 40 7.21 -4.35 36.84
C PRO A 40 8.64 -3.76 36.81
N VAL A 41 8.75 -2.48 37.18
CA VAL A 41 9.93 -1.59 37.05
C VAL A 41 11.30 -2.20 37.44
N PRO A 42 11.46 -2.97 38.55
CA PRO A 42 12.78 -3.49 38.93
C PRO A 42 13.31 -4.59 38.00
N ILE A 43 12.43 -5.43 37.47
CA ILE A 43 12.77 -6.57 36.59
C ILE A 43 12.69 -6.13 35.12
N GLU A 44 11.90 -5.09 34.84
CA GLU A 44 11.72 -4.49 33.53
C GLU A 44 13.05 -4.10 32.89
N ASN A 45 13.93 -3.38 33.59
CA ASN A 45 15.22 -2.95 33.02
C ASN A 45 16.12 -4.12 32.60
N MET A 46 16.17 -5.19 33.41
CA MET A 46 16.92 -6.40 33.06
C MET A 46 16.30 -7.07 31.82
N ILE A 47 14.98 -7.25 31.80
CA ILE A 47 14.28 -7.84 30.65
C ILE A 47 14.49 -7.02 29.39
N LEU A 48 14.31 -5.69 29.45
CA LEU A 48 14.50 -4.78 28.33
C LEU A 48 15.93 -4.82 27.78
N ARG A 49 16.95 -4.91 28.66
CA ARG A 49 18.36 -5.06 28.24
C ARG A 49 18.57 -6.32 27.41
N TYR A 50 18.05 -7.46 27.87
CA TYR A 50 18.18 -8.73 27.15
C TYR A 50 17.32 -8.80 25.88
N VAL A 51 16.12 -8.22 25.90
CA VAL A 51 15.27 -8.09 24.71
C VAL A 51 15.95 -7.23 23.65
N LYS A 52 16.56 -6.10 24.03
CA LYS A 52 17.32 -5.22 23.12
C LYS A 52 18.53 -5.95 22.52
N SER A 53 19.35 -6.59 23.34
CA SER A 53 20.50 -7.36 22.84
C SER A 53 20.10 -8.45 21.85
N LYS A 54 18.98 -9.16 22.11
CA LYS A 54 18.42 -10.16 21.20
C LYS A 54 17.85 -9.53 19.93
N ALA A 55 17.23 -8.35 20.03
CA ALA A 55 16.73 -7.59 18.90
C ALA A 55 17.86 -7.15 17.97
N ASP A 56 18.94 -6.60 18.51
CA ASP A 56 20.12 -6.16 17.74
C ASP A 56 20.72 -7.34 16.97
N TRP A 57 20.93 -8.48 17.64
CA TRP A 57 21.37 -9.72 16.99
C TRP A 57 20.40 -10.16 15.88
N TRP A 58 19.10 -10.15 16.15
CA TRP A 58 18.09 -10.64 15.21
C TRP A 58 18.01 -9.78 13.94
N THR A 59 18.12 -8.47 14.10
CA THR A 59 18.13 -7.46 13.02
C THR A 59 19.43 -7.54 12.22
N ASN A 60 20.59 -7.62 12.87
CA ASN A 60 21.88 -7.79 12.19
C ASN A 60 21.91 -9.06 11.33
N VAL A 61 21.38 -10.18 11.85
CA VAL A 61 21.28 -11.43 11.08
C VAL A 61 20.29 -11.30 9.91
N ALA A 62 19.23 -10.49 10.04
CA ALA A 62 18.32 -10.21 8.92
C ALA A 62 19.04 -9.42 7.81
N HIS A 63 19.77 -8.35 8.14
CA HIS A 63 20.53 -7.58 7.15
C HIS A 63 21.65 -8.40 6.50
N TYR A 64 22.40 -9.17 7.29
CA TYR A 64 23.45 -10.05 6.78
C TYR A 64 22.90 -11.06 5.75
N ASN A 65 21.81 -11.75 6.09
CA ASN A 65 21.20 -12.71 5.17
C ASN A 65 20.55 -12.01 3.98
N ARG A 66 19.97 -10.82 4.14
CA ARG A 66 19.43 -10.04 3.04
C ARG A 66 20.51 -9.73 1.99
N GLU A 67 21.70 -9.32 2.43
CA GLU A 67 22.78 -9.00 1.50
C GLU A 67 23.36 -10.24 0.82
N ARG A 68 23.49 -11.37 1.54
CA ARG A 68 23.87 -12.66 0.95
C ARG A 68 22.89 -13.09 -0.14
N ILE A 69 21.61 -13.00 0.17
CA ILE A 69 20.50 -13.31 -0.73
C ILE A 69 20.55 -12.43 -1.98
N ARG A 70 20.84 -11.14 -1.84
CA ARG A 70 20.95 -10.21 -2.97
C ARG A 70 22.10 -10.57 -3.91
N ARG A 71 23.20 -11.12 -3.36
CA ARG A 71 24.41 -11.48 -4.09
C ARG A 71 24.37 -12.87 -4.73
N GLY A 72 23.46 -13.76 -4.33
CA GLY A 72 23.37 -15.09 -4.94
C GLY A 72 22.64 -16.14 -4.11
N THR A 73 22.98 -17.41 -4.37
CA THR A 73 22.23 -18.57 -3.90
C THR A 73 22.36 -18.78 -2.40
N VAL A 74 21.21 -18.78 -1.73
CA VAL A 74 21.08 -19.10 -0.31
C VAL A 74 19.96 -20.13 -0.16
N ASP A 75 20.04 -20.99 0.84
CA ASP A 75 19.01 -22.01 1.11
C ASP A 75 17.61 -21.41 1.20
N LYS A 76 16.65 -22.11 0.60
CA LYS A 76 15.23 -21.73 0.58
C LYS A 76 14.66 -21.45 1.98
N THR A 77 15.12 -22.19 2.99
CA THR A 77 14.71 -22.03 4.39
C THR A 77 15.16 -20.69 4.97
N VAL A 78 16.37 -20.25 4.62
CA VAL A 78 16.93 -18.95 5.03
C VAL A 78 16.19 -17.83 4.30
N CYS A 79 15.90 -17.98 3.00
CA CYS A 79 15.11 -16.98 2.26
C CYS A 79 13.73 -16.77 2.89
N ARG A 80 13.00 -17.85 3.21
CA ARG A 80 11.69 -17.77 3.88
C ARG A 80 11.77 -17.13 5.27
N LYS A 81 12.75 -17.53 6.08
CA LYS A 81 12.97 -16.93 7.40
C LYS A 81 13.28 -15.44 7.27
N ASN A 82 14.18 -15.08 6.35
CA ASN A 82 14.58 -13.70 6.11
C ASN A 82 13.42 -12.82 5.65
N LEU A 83 12.58 -13.31 4.72
CA LEU A 83 11.36 -12.63 4.31
C LEU A 83 10.49 -12.30 5.51
N GLY A 84 10.19 -13.31 6.36
CA GLY A 84 9.42 -13.09 7.57
C GLY A 84 10.05 -12.08 8.54
N ARG A 85 11.40 -12.02 8.62
CA ARG A 85 12.08 -11.00 9.45
C ARG A 85 11.90 -9.60 8.88
N LEU A 86 12.12 -9.44 7.57
CA LEU A 86 12.02 -8.15 6.90
C LEU A 86 10.57 -7.63 6.91
N THR A 87 9.57 -8.49 6.77
CA THR A 87 8.16 -8.09 6.92
C THR A 87 7.88 -7.49 8.30
N HIS A 88 8.36 -8.12 9.39
CA HIS A 88 8.19 -7.54 10.73
C HIS A 88 8.94 -6.21 10.90
N LEU A 89 10.18 -6.11 10.40
CA LEU A 89 10.95 -4.86 10.48
C LEU A 89 10.28 -3.73 9.71
N TRP A 90 9.77 -4.01 8.51
CA TRP A 90 9.07 -3.05 7.69
C TRP A 90 7.78 -2.59 8.36
N LEU A 91 6.95 -3.50 8.87
CA LEU A 91 5.70 -3.16 9.56
C LEU A 91 5.92 -2.37 10.85
N LYS A 92 7.01 -2.63 11.59
CA LYS A 92 7.37 -1.83 12.76
C LYS A 92 7.71 -0.39 12.37
N ALA A 93 8.56 -0.22 11.36
CA ALA A 93 8.92 1.10 10.86
C ALA A 93 7.69 1.83 10.30
N GLU A 94 6.75 1.10 9.68
CA GLU A 94 5.51 1.66 9.17
C GLU A 94 4.56 2.07 10.30
N GLN A 95 4.39 1.25 11.33
CA GLN A 95 3.66 1.60 12.55
C GLN A 95 4.20 2.87 13.22
N GLU A 96 5.52 2.97 13.33
CA GLU A 96 6.20 4.15 13.87
C GLU A 96 5.98 5.38 12.98
N ARG A 97 6.04 5.22 11.65
CA ARG A 97 5.77 6.30 10.68
C ARG A 97 4.35 6.86 10.83
N GLN A 98 3.36 5.97 10.93
CA GLN A 98 1.95 6.33 11.10
C GLN A 98 1.71 7.01 12.45
N HIS A 99 2.31 6.48 13.53
CA HIS A 99 2.25 7.10 14.85
C HIS A 99 2.85 8.51 14.85
N ASN A 100 4.02 8.69 14.23
CA ASN A 100 4.68 9.98 14.14
C ASN A 100 3.86 10.99 13.32
N TYR A 101 3.23 10.57 12.23
CA TYR A 101 2.33 11.44 11.46
C TYR A 101 1.16 11.96 12.30
N LEU A 102 0.50 11.10 13.07
CA LEU A 102 -0.60 11.52 13.94
C LEU A 102 -0.14 12.40 15.12
N LYS A 103 1.10 12.21 15.58
CA LYS A 103 1.68 12.97 16.67
C LYS A 103 2.17 14.35 16.23
N ASP A 104 2.89 14.41 15.11
CA ASP A 104 3.54 15.61 14.59
C ASP A 104 2.55 16.46 13.76
N GLY A 105 1.50 15.84 13.24
CA GLY A 105 0.51 16.44 12.37
C GLY A 105 0.87 16.35 10.87
N PRO A 106 0.04 16.94 9.99
CA PRO A 106 0.30 16.94 8.55
C PRO A 106 1.64 17.58 8.18
N TYR A 107 2.46 16.86 7.41
CA TYR A 107 3.75 17.39 6.93
C TYR A 107 3.61 18.41 5.80
N VAL A 108 2.46 18.45 5.13
CA VAL A 108 2.16 19.49 4.13
C VAL A 108 1.65 20.71 4.89
N THR A 109 2.34 21.84 4.72
CA THR A 109 1.91 23.08 5.37
C THR A 109 0.60 23.59 4.76
N SER A 110 -0.16 24.38 5.52
CA SER A 110 -1.43 24.95 5.01
C SER A 110 -1.23 25.82 3.78
N GLU A 111 -0.11 26.55 3.69
CA GLU A 111 0.21 27.41 2.56
C GLU A 111 0.51 26.58 1.30
N GLU A 112 1.32 25.52 1.42
CA GLU A 112 1.60 24.59 0.32
C GLU A 112 0.33 23.85 -0.12
N ALA A 113 -0.51 23.42 0.82
CA ALA A 113 -1.78 22.76 0.51
C ALA A 113 -2.71 23.68 -0.30
N VAL A 114 -2.84 24.95 0.09
CA VAL A 114 -3.62 25.94 -0.66
C VAL A 114 -3.03 26.15 -2.05
N ALA A 115 -1.71 26.28 -2.17
CA ALA A 115 -1.05 26.43 -3.47
C ALA A 115 -1.29 25.24 -4.40
N ILE A 116 -1.17 24.00 -3.91
CA ILE A 116 -1.43 22.77 -4.66
C ILE A 116 -2.90 22.72 -5.11
N TYR A 117 -3.83 22.99 -4.19
CA TYR A 117 -5.26 22.98 -4.48
C TYR A 117 -5.63 24.02 -5.54
N THR A 118 -5.23 25.28 -5.35
CA THR A 118 -5.51 26.39 -6.27
C THR A 118 -4.90 26.15 -7.64
N THR A 119 -3.67 25.63 -7.71
CA THR A 119 -3.03 25.25 -8.99
C THR A 119 -3.85 24.19 -9.73
N THR A 120 -4.36 23.19 -8.99
CA THR A 120 -5.19 22.12 -9.57
C THR A 120 -6.53 22.66 -10.08
N VAL A 121 -7.18 23.56 -9.32
CA VAL A 121 -8.41 24.23 -9.73
C VAL A 121 -8.20 25.01 -11.04
N HIS A 122 -7.19 25.88 -11.08
CA HIS A 122 -6.90 26.67 -12.29
C HIS A 122 -6.56 25.80 -13.50
N TRP A 123 -5.83 24.70 -13.28
CA TRP A 123 -5.57 23.74 -14.35
C TRP A 123 -6.86 23.13 -14.89
N LEU A 124 -7.74 22.61 -14.03
CA LEU A 124 -9.01 21.99 -14.44
C LEU A 124 -9.96 23.00 -15.11
N GLU A 125 -10.04 24.23 -14.60
CA GLU A 125 -10.81 25.32 -15.21
C GLU A 125 -10.30 25.67 -16.61
N SER A 126 -8.98 25.78 -16.79
CA SER A 126 -8.37 26.07 -18.10
C SER A 126 -8.69 25.00 -19.15
N ARG A 127 -8.89 23.75 -18.70
CA ARG A 127 -9.26 22.60 -19.53
C ARG A 127 -10.78 22.47 -19.70
N LYS A 128 -11.57 23.34 -19.05
CA LYS A 128 -13.04 23.27 -18.99
C LYS A 128 -13.50 21.87 -18.56
N PHE A 129 -12.80 21.29 -17.59
CA PHE A 129 -13.05 19.93 -17.15
C PHE A 129 -14.41 19.84 -16.43
N SER A 130 -15.21 18.84 -16.81
CA SER A 130 -16.45 18.50 -16.11
C SER A 130 -16.17 17.33 -15.16
N PRO A 131 -16.45 17.44 -13.86
CA PRO A 131 -16.30 16.34 -12.91
C PRO A 131 -16.98 15.05 -13.37
N ILE A 132 -16.39 13.91 -12.97
CA ILE A 132 -16.94 12.58 -13.22
C ILE A 132 -18.13 12.38 -12.26
N PRO A 133 -19.36 12.22 -12.76
CA PRO A 133 -20.53 12.08 -11.90
C PRO A 133 -20.57 10.70 -11.22
N PHE A 134 -21.47 10.54 -10.26
CA PHE A 134 -21.81 9.22 -9.74
C PHE A 134 -22.43 8.34 -10.86
N PRO A 135 -22.13 7.03 -10.93
CA PRO A 135 -22.74 6.14 -11.92
C PRO A 135 -24.26 6.07 -11.74
N LEU A 136 -24.99 6.65 -12.68
CA LEU A 136 -26.46 6.72 -12.68
C LEU A 136 -27.09 5.33 -12.54
N LEU A 137 -28.29 5.23 -11.95
CA LEU A 137 -28.99 3.95 -11.73
C LEU A 137 -29.12 3.11 -13.01
N SER A 138 -29.46 3.76 -14.13
CA SER A 138 -29.59 3.14 -15.46
C SER A 138 -28.50 3.65 -16.41
N TYR A 139 -27.23 3.35 -16.11
CA TYR A 139 -26.12 3.78 -16.95
C TYR A 139 -25.87 2.79 -18.09
N LYS A 140 -25.82 3.32 -19.33
CA LYS A 140 -25.81 2.53 -20.57
C LYS A 140 -24.67 1.49 -20.66
N HIS A 141 -23.53 1.78 -20.04
CA HIS A 141 -22.33 0.93 -20.14
C HIS A 141 -22.07 0.09 -18.89
N ASP A 142 -22.97 0.10 -17.89
CA ASP A 142 -22.75 -0.56 -16.59
C ASP A 142 -22.39 -2.04 -16.73
N THR A 143 -23.19 -2.80 -17.47
CA THR A 143 -22.98 -4.25 -17.62
C THR A 143 -21.66 -4.54 -18.32
N LYS A 144 -21.24 -3.68 -19.27
CA LYS A 144 -19.96 -3.86 -19.97
C LYS A 144 -18.78 -3.62 -19.04
N LEU A 145 -18.83 -2.56 -18.25
CA LEU A 145 -17.79 -2.25 -17.25
C LEU A 145 -17.71 -3.35 -16.19
N LEU A 146 -18.86 -3.87 -15.74
CA LEU A 146 -18.90 -5.00 -14.80
C LEU A 146 -18.25 -6.24 -15.39
N ILE A 147 -18.57 -6.61 -16.64
CA ILE A 147 -17.96 -7.79 -17.28
C ILE A 147 -16.44 -7.65 -17.35
N LEU A 148 -15.91 -6.51 -17.78
CA LEU A 148 -14.47 -6.25 -17.81
C LEU A 148 -13.82 -6.35 -16.42
N ALA A 149 -14.48 -5.80 -15.39
CA ALA A 149 -14.01 -5.90 -14.02
C ALA A 149 -13.96 -7.36 -13.53
N LEU A 150 -15.00 -8.14 -13.80
CA LEU A 150 -15.08 -9.56 -13.41
C LEU A 150 -14.07 -10.43 -14.17
N GLU A 151 -13.81 -10.15 -15.44
CA GLU A 151 -12.79 -10.85 -16.24
C GLU A 151 -11.41 -10.64 -15.64
N ARG A 152 -11.03 -9.39 -15.33
CA ARG A 152 -9.74 -9.05 -14.71
C ARG A 152 -9.54 -9.73 -13.35
N LEU A 153 -10.60 -9.81 -12.53
CA LEU A 153 -10.54 -10.53 -11.25
C LEU A 153 -10.38 -12.04 -11.45
N LYS A 154 -11.07 -12.62 -12.43
CA LYS A 154 -11.01 -14.06 -12.74
C LYS A 154 -9.63 -14.47 -13.29
N GLU A 155 -9.00 -13.64 -14.12
CA GLU A 155 -7.68 -13.91 -14.71
C GLU A 155 -6.60 -14.21 -13.67
N SER A 156 -6.67 -13.56 -12.50
CA SER A 156 -5.74 -13.72 -11.38
C SER A 156 -5.66 -15.17 -10.86
N TYR A 157 -6.70 -15.98 -11.11
CA TYR A 157 -6.81 -17.37 -10.64
C TYR A 157 -6.70 -18.41 -11.75
N SER A 158 -6.56 -17.99 -13.01
CA SER A 158 -6.52 -18.89 -14.17
C SER A 158 -5.37 -19.91 -14.13
N VAL A 159 -4.24 -19.54 -13.55
CA VAL A 159 -3.01 -20.37 -13.46
C VAL A 159 -2.92 -21.14 -12.13
N ALA A 160 -3.78 -20.82 -11.16
CA ALA A 160 -3.65 -21.36 -9.81
C ALA A 160 -4.19 -22.80 -9.70
N VAL A 161 -3.30 -23.76 -9.45
CA VAL A 161 -3.68 -25.18 -9.25
C VAL A 161 -4.41 -25.42 -7.92
N ARG A 162 -4.12 -24.61 -6.90
CA ARG A 162 -4.72 -24.72 -5.57
C ARG A 162 -5.26 -23.38 -5.13
N LEU A 163 -6.54 -23.38 -4.76
CA LEU A 163 -7.25 -22.19 -4.28
C LEU A 163 -7.46 -22.29 -2.77
N ASN A 164 -7.21 -21.17 -2.06
CA ASN A 164 -7.56 -21.04 -0.65
C ASN A 164 -9.08 -20.81 -0.48
N ARG A 165 -9.57 -20.67 0.77
CA ARG A 165 -10.99 -20.44 1.04
C ARG A 165 -11.50 -19.12 0.45
N LEU A 166 -10.76 -18.02 0.66
CA LEU A 166 -11.12 -16.68 0.19
C LEU A 166 -11.20 -16.59 -1.33
N GLN A 167 -10.27 -17.24 -2.04
CA GLN A 167 -10.24 -17.31 -3.50
C GLN A 167 -11.42 -18.10 -4.07
N ARG A 168 -11.87 -19.17 -3.39
CA ARG A 168 -13.08 -19.90 -3.78
C ARG A 168 -14.34 -19.07 -3.55
N GLU A 169 -14.41 -18.34 -2.44
CA GLU A 169 -15.47 -17.39 -2.16
C GLU A 169 -15.52 -16.28 -3.22
N GLU A 170 -14.37 -15.73 -3.61
CA GLU A 170 -14.26 -14.74 -4.68
C GLU A 170 -14.78 -15.26 -6.02
N LEU A 171 -14.36 -16.47 -6.44
CA LEU A 171 -14.88 -17.07 -7.68
C LEU A 171 -16.39 -17.33 -7.59
N GLY A 172 -16.91 -17.70 -6.42
CA GLY A 172 -18.34 -17.85 -6.17
C GLY A 172 -19.10 -16.54 -6.36
N LEU A 173 -18.60 -15.45 -5.78
CA LEU A 173 -19.19 -14.10 -5.93
C LEU A 173 -19.09 -13.57 -7.37
N ILE A 174 -17.98 -13.83 -8.06
CA ILE A 174 -17.81 -13.49 -9.48
C ILE A 174 -18.86 -14.22 -10.32
N LYS A 175 -19.04 -15.53 -10.11
CA LYS A 175 -20.06 -16.31 -10.82
C LYS A 175 -21.46 -15.77 -10.56
N GLN A 176 -21.81 -15.50 -9.31
CA GLN A 176 -23.11 -14.90 -8.95
C GLN A 176 -23.32 -13.54 -9.63
N ALA A 177 -22.26 -12.73 -9.77
CA ALA A 177 -22.33 -11.45 -10.45
C ALA A 177 -22.52 -11.58 -11.97
N TYR A 178 -22.01 -12.64 -12.60
CA TYR A 178 -22.32 -12.97 -13.99
C TYR A 178 -23.77 -13.44 -14.17
N ASP A 179 -24.26 -14.28 -13.25
CA ASP A 179 -25.61 -14.83 -13.32
C ASP A 179 -26.67 -13.73 -13.11
N ASN A 180 -26.45 -12.80 -12.15
CA ASN A 180 -27.38 -11.71 -11.81
C ASN A 180 -26.68 -10.33 -11.79
N PRO A 181 -26.34 -9.74 -12.96
CA PRO A 181 -25.55 -8.51 -13.03
C PRO A 181 -26.26 -7.28 -12.46
N HIS A 182 -27.59 -7.19 -12.60
CA HIS A 182 -28.36 -6.05 -12.09
C HIS A 182 -28.34 -5.96 -10.55
N GLU A 183 -28.44 -7.11 -9.88
CA GLU A 183 -28.35 -7.18 -8.42
C GLU A 183 -26.93 -6.82 -7.95
N ALA A 184 -25.90 -7.34 -8.64
CA ALA A 184 -24.51 -7.02 -8.36
C ALA A 184 -24.23 -5.52 -8.50
N LEU A 185 -24.69 -4.88 -9.59
CA LEU A 185 -24.57 -3.44 -9.81
C LEU A 185 -25.28 -2.62 -8.74
N SER A 186 -26.49 -3.02 -8.33
CA SER A 186 -27.24 -2.37 -7.25
C SER A 186 -26.47 -2.43 -5.92
N ARG A 187 -25.85 -3.59 -5.62
CA ARG A 187 -24.98 -3.76 -4.45
C ARG A 187 -23.74 -2.88 -4.52
N ILE A 188 -23.04 -2.86 -5.66
CA ILE A 188 -21.86 -2.02 -5.89
C ILE A 188 -22.19 -0.54 -5.64
N LYS A 189 -23.24 -0.01 -6.29
CA LYS A 189 -23.64 1.41 -6.13
C LYS A 189 -24.03 1.74 -4.70
N ARG A 190 -24.69 0.81 -4.00
CA ARG A 190 -25.02 0.97 -2.58
C ARG A 190 -23.76 1.04 -1.69
N HIS A 191 -22.73 0.24 -1.97
CA HIS A 191 -21.45 0.32 -1.26
C HIS A 191 -20.77 1.67 -1.51
N LEU A 192 -20.70 2.12 -2.77
CA LEU A 192 -20.11 3.42 -3.12
C LEU A 192 -20.81 4.59 -2.40
N LEU A 193 -22.14 4.52 -2.22
CA LEU A 193 -22.90 5.55 -1.52
C LEU A 193 -22.72 5.50 0.01
N LYS A 194 -22.73 4.31 0.62
CA LYS A 194 -22.90 4.19 2.08
C LYS A 194 -21.66 3.71 2.84
N GLN A 195 -20.79 2.92 2.20
CA GLN A 195 -19.70 2.26 2.90
C GLN A 195 -18.50 3.22 3.03
N ARG A 196 -18.11 3.49 4.27
CA ARG A 196 -16.94 4.33 4.64
C ARG A 196 -16.03 3.66 5.67
N ALA A 197 -16.38 2.47 6.12
CA ALA A 197 -15.55 1.61 6.95
C ALA A 197 -15.44 0.26 6.23
N PHE A 198 -14.22 -0.24 6.13
CA PHE A 198 -13.87 -1.44 5.39
C PHE A 198 -13.23 -2.47 6.31
N LYS A 199 -13.22 -3.73 5.88
CA LYS A 199 -12.56 -4.78 6.65
C LYS A 199 -11.04 -4.59 6.63
N GLU A 200 -10.38 -5.30 7.55
CA GLU A 200 -8.92 -5.37 7.55
C GLU A 200 -8.39 -5.94 6.23
N VAL A 201 -7.24 -5.42 5.81
CA VAL A 201 -6.55 -5.85 4.59
C VAL A 201 -5.29 -6.58 5.00
N GLY A 202 -5.17 -7.84 4.58
CA GLY A 202 -3.98 -8.62 4.81
C GLY A 202 -2.81 -8.05 4.01
N ILE A 203 -1.61 -8.01 4.61
CA ILE A 203 -0.40 -7.60 3.90
C ILE A 203 0.65 -8.71 3.94
N GLU A 204 1.14 -9.10 2.76
CA GLU A 204 2.29 -9.97 2.60
C GLU A 204 3.37 -9.26 1.79
N LEU A 205 4.63 -9.68 1.93
CA LEU A 205 5.70 -9.20 1.06
C LEU A 205 6.03 -10.28 0.03
N MET A 206 5.84 -9.96 -1.24
CA MET A 206 6.37 -10.76 -2.34
C MET A 206 7.86 -10.48 -2.49
N TYR A 207 8.61 -11.55 -2.68
CA TYR A 207 10.04 -11.52 -2.72
C TYR A 207 10.54 -11.67 -4.16
N LEU A 208 11.28 -10.67 -4.64
CA LEU A 208 11.88 -10.64 -5.98
C LEU A 208 13.41 -10.71 -5.95
N TYR A 209 13.98 -11.35 -4.91
CA TYR A 209 15.40 -11.44 -4.63
C TYR A 209 16.09 -10.10 -4.33
N SER A 210 16.00 -9.11 -5.19
CA SER A 210 16.65 -7.79 -5.08
C SER A 210 15.86 -6.78 -4.24
N TYR A 211 14.53 -6.81 -4.33
CA TYR A 211 13.63 -5.98 -3.52
C TYR A 211 12.41 -6.80 -3.06
N LEU A 212 11.58 -6.19 -2.22
CA LEU A 212 10.31 -6.73 -1.73
C LEU A 212 9.19 -5.84 -2.25
N ILE A 213 8.06 -6.43 -2.59
CA ILE A 213 6.84 -5.71 -2.99
C ILE A 213 5.73 -6.07 -2.01
N PRO A 214 4.99 -5.10 -1.45
CA PRO A 214 3.80 -5.40 -0.68
C PRO A 214 2.67 -5.92 -1.57
N VAL A 215 2.03 -6.99 -1.12
CA VAL A 215 0.86 -7.61 -1.72
C VAL A 215 -0.28 -7.54 -0.71
N TYR A 216 -1.37 -6.92 -1.12
CA TYR A 216 -2.54 -6.68 -0.28
C TYR A 216 -3.63 -7.70 -0.59
N GLU A 217 -4.15 -8.36 0.44
CA GLU A 217 -5.28 -9.28 0.37
C GLU A 217 -6.54 -8.56 0.87
N ILE A 218 -7.37 -8.13 -0.08
CA ILE A 218 -8.62 -7.38 0.17
C ILE A 218 -9.81 -8.35 0.16
N GLU A 219 -10.86 -8.05 0.94
CA GLU A 219 -12.09 -8.83 0.96
C GLU A 219 -12.71 -8.97 -0.45
N PRO A 220 -13.13 -10.18 -0.87
CA PRO A 220 -13.67 -10.43 -2.21
C PRO A 220 -14.84 -9.52 -2.64
N LEU A 221 -15.76 -9.21 -1.72
CA LEU A 221 -16.91 -8.36 -2.02
C LEU A 221 -16.51 -6.90 -2.28
N GLU A 222 -15.55 -6.41 -1.50
CA GLU A 222 -14.97 -5.08 -1.67
C GLU A 222 -14.16 -5.03 -2.98
N LYS A 223 -13.38 -6.07 -3.30
CA LYS A 223 -12.63 -6.19 -4.56
C LYS A 223 -13.51 -6.05 -5.81
N ILE A 224 -14.71 -6.64 -5.82
CA ILE A 224 -15.65 -6.50 -6.95
C ILE A 224 -16.12 -5.05 -7.10
N THR A 225 -16.39 -4.37 -5.98
CA THR A 225 -16.79 -2.97 -5.96
C THR A 225 -15.66 -2.07 -6.47
N ASP A 226 -14.45 -2.29 -5.99
CA ASP A 226 -13.24 -1.55 -6.36
C ASP A 226 -12.88 -1.78 -7.84
N ALA A 227 -13.00 -3.01 -8.34
CA ALA A 227 -12.72 -3.33 -9.74
C ALA A 227 -13.73 -2.67 -10.69
N TYR A 228 -15.02 -2.66 -10.36
CA TYR A 228 -16.00 -1.92 -11.15
C TYR A 228 -15.71 -0.41 -11.12
N LEU A 229 -15.37 0.14 -9.95
CA LEU A 229 -15.04 1.55 -9.81
C LEU A 229 -13.81 1.93 -10.65
N ASP A 230 -12.76 1.11 -10.64
CA ASP A 230 -11.56 1.28 -11.48
C ASP A 230 -11.96 1.38 -12.97
N GLN A 231 -12.75 0.42 -13.47
CA GLN A 231 -13.21 0.46 -14.86
C GLN A 231 -14.05 1.69 -15.18
N TYR A 232 -14.93 2.09 -14.28
CA TYR A 232 -15.76 3.29 -14.44
C TYR A 232 -14.93 4.58 -14.50
N LEU A 233 -13.99 4.74 -13.57
CA LEU A 233 -13.13 5.93 -13.47
C LEU A 233 -12.21 6.07 -14.67
N TRP A 234 -11.59 4.98 -15.14
CA TRP A 234 -10.77 5.03 -16.34
C TRP A 234 -11.57 5.35 -17.60
N TYR A 235 -12.77 4.78 -17.74
CA TYR A 235 -13.63 5.04 -18.88
C TYR A 235 -14.11 6.51 -18.92
N GLU A 236 -14.65 7.03 -17.82
CA GLU A 236 -15.13 8.42 -17.77
C GLU A 236 -13.97 9.44 -17.77
N GLY A 237 -12.82 9.08 -17.20
CA GLY A 237 -11.60 9.89 -17.19
C GLY A 237 -11.01 10.09 -18.57
N ASP A 238 -10.90 9.03 -19.38
CA ASP A 238 -10.43 9.12 -20.76
C ASP A 238 -11.43 9.90 -21.64
N LYS A 239 -12.72 9.63 -21.48
CA LYS A 239 -13.81 10.35 -22.17
C LYS A 239 -13.82 11.85 -21.91
N ARG A 240 -13.35 12.29 -20.73
CA ARG A 240 -13.20 13.72 -20.36
C ARG A 240 -11.80 14.27 -20.59
N HIS A 241 -10.88 13.47 -21.13
CA HIS A 241 -9.48 13.84 -21.31
C HIS A 241 -8.84 14.39 -20.02
N LEU A 242 -9.14 13.74 -18.88
CA LEU A 242 -8.61 14.11 -17.57
C LEU A 242 -7.07 14.07 -17.56
N PHE A 243 -6.51 13.00 -18.12
CA PHE A 243 -5.07 12.80 -18.17
C PHE A 243 -4.49 13.39 -19.47
N PRO A 244 -3.55 14.34 -19.38
CA PRO A 244 -2.84 14.85 -20.55
C PRO A 244 -1.91 13.79 -21.14
N ASN A 245 -1.51 14.01 -22.40
CA ASN A 245 -0.73 13.05 -23.20
C ASN A 245 0.65 12.68 -22.64
N TRP A 246 1.21 13.49 -21.73
CA TRP A 246 2.51 13.23 -21.09
C TRP A 246 2.42 12.25 -19.90
N ILE A 247 1.21 11.94 -19.41
CA ILE A 247 1.03 10.91 -18.39
C ILE A 247 1.17 9.55 -19.07
N LYS A 248 2.19 8.80 -18.64
CA LYS A 248 2.51 7.45 -19.12
C LYS A 248 2.63 6.50 -17.92
N PRO A 249 2.30 5.20 -18.06
CA PRO A 249 1.91 4.49 -19.28
C PRO A 249 0.50 4.84 -19.79
N ALA A 250 0.27 4.69 -21.11
CA ALA A 250 -1.01 4.93 -21.76
C ALA A 250 -1.40 3.74 -22.66
N ASN A 251 -2.68 3.55 -22.94
CA ASN A 251 -3.19 2.40 -23.70
C ASN A 251 -2.80 2.40 -25.19
N SER A 252 -2.34 3.53 -25.72
CA SER A 252 -2.05 3.68 -27.15
C SER A 252 -0.72 3.09 -27.61
N GLU A 253 0.19 2.77 -26.68
CA GLU A 253 1.53 2.32 -27.04
C GLU A 253 2.21 1.47 -25.96
N PRO A 254 2.95 0.42 -26.35
CA PRO A 254 3.80 -0.32 -25.44
C PRO A 254 5.07 0.47 -25.08
N PRO A 255 5.75 0.15 -23.95
CA PRO A 255 6.94 0.88 -23.51
C PRO A 255 8.08 1.00 -24.54
N PRO A 256 8.41 -0.03 -25.34
CA PRO A 256 9.44 0.11 -26.37
C PRO A 256 9.08 1.14 -27.46
N LEU A 257 7.80 1.23 -27.84
CA LEU A 257 7.34 2.21 -28.82
C LEU A 257 7.37 3.63 -28.24
N LEU A 258 7.06 3.78 -26.94
CA LEU A 258 7.22 5.06 -26.25
C LEU A 258 8.66 5.56 -26.29
N VAL A 259 9.65 4.68 -26.04
CA VAL A 259 11.08 5.02 -26.13
C VAL A 259 11.43 5.44 -27.57
N TYR A 260 10.94 4.70 -28.57
CA TYR A 260 11.15 5.07 -29.96
C TYR A 260 10.60 6.46 -30.29
N LYS A 261 9.35 6.75 -29.91
CA LYS A 261 8.73 8.08 -30.12
C LYS A 261 9.44 9.18 -29.34
N TRP A 262 9.97 8.90 -28.16
CA TRP A 262 10.77 9.85 -27.39
C TRP A 262 12.04 10.23 -28.15
N CYS A 263 12.80 9.25 -28.63
CA CYS A 263 14.01 9.48 -29.43
C CYS A 263 13.70 10.24 -30.72
N GLN A 264 12.63 9.86 -31.43
CA GLN A 264 12.19 10.54 -32.64
C GLN A 264 11.74 11.99 -32.33
N GLY A 265 11.02 12.19 -31.22
CA GLY A 265 10.57 13.50 -30.76
C GLY A 265 11.73 14.46 -30.50
N ILE A 266 12.77 14.00 -29.80
CA ILE A 266 13.99 14.79 -29.58
C ILE A 266 14.64 15.13 -30.93
N ASN A 267 14.83 14.16 -31.81
CA ASN A 267 15.52 14.37 -33.08
C ASN A 267 14.79 15.32 -34.03
N ASN A 268 13.46 15.42 -33.90
CA ASN A 268 12.63 16.31 -34.72
C ASN A 268 12.56 17.75 -34.18
N LEU A 269 13.21 18.05 -33.05
CA LEU A 269 13.28 19.42 -32.53
C LEU A 269 14.18 20.29 -33.40
N GLN A 270 13.78 21.54 -33.61
CA GLN A 270 14.51 22.49 -34.43
C GLN A 270 15.87 22.84 -33.80
N GLY A 271 16.95 22.65 -34.54
CA GLY A 271 18.31 23.03 -34.11
C GLY A 271 18.80 22.30 -32.86
N ILE A 272 18.18 21.17 -32.48
CA ILE A 272 18.48 20.47 -31.21
C ILE A 272 19.95 20.03 -31.08
N TRP A 273 20.61 19.77 -32.20
CA TRP A 273 22.00 19.35 -32.27
C TRP A 273 22.96 20.50 -32.62
N ASP A 274 22.45 21.72 -32.85
CA ASP A 274 23.28 22.89 -33.10
C ASP A 274 23.85 23.41 -31.77
N THR A 275 25.17 23.54 -31.72
CA THR A 275 25.93 23.96 -30.54
C THR A 275 26.88 25.12 -30.86
N SER A 276 26.71 25.74 -32.02
CA SER A 276 27.60 26.80 -32.54
C SER A 276 27.67 28.07 -31.67
N ASP A 277 26.59 28.41 -30.96
CA ASP A 277 26.50 29.58 -30.06
C ASP A 277 26.57 29.19 -28.58
N GLY A 278 27.09 28.00 -28.26
CA GLY A 278 27.16 27.50 -26.89
C GLY A 278 25.84 26.95 -26.34
N GLN A 279 24.91 26.55 -27.22
CA GLN A 279 23.69 25.86 -26.82
C GLN A 279 24.00 24.52 -26.14
N CYS A 280 23.11 24.08 -25.23
CA CYS A 280 23.25 22.82 -24.50
C CYS A 280 21.89 22.10 -24.41
N VAL A 281 21.92 20.77 -24.53
CA VAL A 281 20.74 19.91 -24.30
C VAL A 281 20.89 19.21 -22.96
N VAL A 282 19.85 19.25 -22.13
CA VAL A 282 19.83 18.61 -20.81
C VAL A 282 18.71 17.58 -20.76
N MET A 283 19.06 16.34 -20.42
CA MET A 283 18.11 15.26 -20.16
C MET A 283 18.07 14.97 -18.66
N LEU A 284 16.93 15.25 -18.02
CA LEU A 284 16.69 14.94 -16.61
C LEU A 284 15.85 13.67 -16.49
N GLN A 285 16.39 12.67 -15.81
CA GLN A 285 15.66 11.47 -15.41
C GLN A 285 15.71 11.34 -13.89
N THR A 286 14.54 11.35 -13.25
CA THR A 286 14.41 11.22 -11.79
C THR A 286 13.17 10.42 -11.42
N LYS A 287 13.03 10.09 -10.13
CA LYS A 287 11.88 9.41 -9.55
C LYS A 287 11.34 10.24 -8.39
N PHE A 288 10.02 10.24 -8.23
CA PHE A 288 9.40 10.79 -7.03
C PHE A 288 9.60 9.83 -5.86
N GLU A 289 10.58 10.12 -5.01
CA GLU A 289 10.89 9.31 -3.84
C GLU A 289 9.74 9.31 -2.84
N LYS A 290 9.37 8.12 -2.34
CA LYS A 290 8.31 7.91 -1.34
C LYS A 290 6.95 8.53 -1.72
N PHE A 291 6.65 8.65 -3.01
CA PHE A 291 5.40 9.26 -3.48
C PHE A 291 4.18 8.63 -2.82
N PHE A 292 4.06 7.29 -2.87
CA PHE A 292 2.93 6.57 -2.28
C PHE A 292 2.85 6.66 -0.75
N GLU A 293 4.00 6.75 -0.06
CA GLU A 293 4.07 6.81 1.41
C GLU A 293 3.72 8.21 1.96
N LYS A 294 3.77 9.24 1.12
CA LYS A 294 3.63 10.66 1.53
C LYS A 294 2.34 11.32 1.05
N ILE A 295 1.37 10.55 0.56
CA ILE A 295 0.06 11.08 0.19
C ILE A 295 -0.75 11.33 1.47
N ASP A 296 -1.09 12.59 1.72
CA ASP A 296 -2.02 12.98 2.78
C ASP A 296 -3.46 12.70 2.32
N LEU A 297 -4.19 11.85 3.04
CA LEU A 297 -5.55 11.45 2.70
C LEU A 297 -6.56 12.61 2.76
N THR A 298 -6.35 13.60 3.63
CA THR A 298 -7.22 14.78 3.75
C THR A 298 -7.07 15.67 2.53
N MET A 299 -5.83 15.89 2.08
CA MET A 299 -5.53 16.65 0.88
C MET A 299 -5.99 15.89 -0.38
N LEU A 300 -5.75 14.57 -0.41
CA LEU A 300 -6.21 13.70 -1.50
C LEU A 300 -7.73 13.79 -1.67
N ASN A 301 -8.51 13.74 -0.58
CA ASN A 301 -9.97 13.87 -0.67
C ASN A 301 -10.39 15.19 -1.31
N ARG A 302 -9.78 16.32 -0.90
CA ARG A 302 -10.06 17.64 -1.48
C ARG A 302 -9.74 17.69 -2.98
N LEU A 303 -8.61 17.11 -3.39
CA LEU A 303 -8.22 17.03 -4.80
C LEU A 303 -9.15 16.11 -5.59
N LEU A 304 -9.56 14.97 -5.03
CA LEU A 304 -10.48 14.04 -5.68
C LEU A 304 -11.87 14.65 -5.90
N ARG A 305 -12.37 15.47 -4.97
CA ARG A 305 -13.64 16.18 -5.11
C ARG A 305 -13.66 17.21 -6.25
N LEU A 306 -12.49 17.67 -6.72
CA LEU A 306 -12.41 18.51 -7.91
C LEU A 306 -12.67 17.71 -9.20
N VAL A 307 -12.40 16.40 -9.18
CA VAL A 307 -12.43 15.55 -10.38
C VAL A 307 -13.55 14.52 -10.38
N LEU A 308 -14.07 14.12 -9.21
CA LEU A 308 -15.07 13.08 -9.00
C LEU A 308 -16.27 13.64 -8.20
N ASP A 309 -17.40 12.92 -8.27
CA ASP A 309 -18.50 13.05 -7.32
C ASP A 309 -18.01 12.84 -5.87
N ASP A 310 -18.56 13.63 -4.95
CA ASP A 310 -18.20 13.63 -3.53
C ASP A 310 -18.27 12.23 -2.89
N ASN A 311 -19.26 11.43 -3.25
CA ASN A 311 -19.41 10.08 -2.66
C ASN A 311 -18.30 9.13 -3.12
N ILE A 312 -17.84 9.28 -4.37
CA ILE A 312 -16.74 8.48 -4.89
C ILE A 312 -15.43 8.94 -4.25
N ALA A 313 -15.20 10.25 -4.14
CA ALA A 313 -14.03 10.79 -3.46
C ALA A 313 -13.94 10.28 -2.01
N ASP A 314 -15.06 10.32 -1.28
CA ASP A 314 -15.13 9.81 0.09
C ASP A 314 -14.93 8.29 0.17
N TYR A 315 -15.48 7.53 -0.77
CA TYR A 315 -15.24 6.08 -0.85
C TYR A 315 -13.75 5.79 -1.05
N VAL A 316 -13.09 6.43 -2.02
CA VAL A 316 -11.67 6.21 -2.35
C VAL A 316 -10.76 6.62 -1.19
N THR A 317 -11.00 7.78 -0.57
CA THR A 317 -10.20 8.20 0.59
C THR A 317 -10.38 7.24 1.77
N ALA A 318 -11.62 6.90 2.11
CA ALA A 318 -11.89 5.97 3.22
C ALA A 318 -11.33 4.57 2.94
N LYS A 319 -11.30 4.13 1.68
CA LYS A 319 -10.76 2.83 1.27
C LYS A 319 -9.25 2.71 1.45
N ASN A 320 -8.53 3.82 1.49
CA ASN A 320 -7.11 3.84 1.84
C ASN A 320 -6.88 3.83 3.36
N ASN A 321 -7.86 4.25 4.15
CA ASN A 321 -7.82 4.26 5.62
C ASN A 321 -8.34 2.95 6.21
N VAL A 322 -7.53 1.89 6.07
CA VAL A 322 -7.86 0.53 6.53
C VAL A 322 -6.85 0.03 7.55
N VAL A 323 -7.27 -0.97 8.32
CA VAL A 323 -6.34 -1.72 9.17
C VAL A 323 -5.56 -2.68 8.29
N LEU A 324 -4.24 -2.51 8.23
CA LEU A 324 -3.33 -3.46 7.61
C LEU A 324 -2.93 -4.51 8.65
N SER A 325 -3.11 -5.79 8.32
CA SER A 325 -2.81 -6.90 9.23
C SER A 325 -1.83 -7.93 8.64
N TYR A 326 -0.90 -8.37 9.47
CA TYR A 326 0.04 -9.45 9.18
C TYR A 326 0.27 -10.28 10.43
N LYS A 327 -0.28 -11.49 10.45
CA LYS A 327 -0.28 -12.36 11.64
C LYS A 327 -0.82 -11.60 12.84
N ASP A 328 -0.04 -11.45 13.91
CA ASP A 328 -0.46 -10.77 15.13
C ASP A 328 -0.11 -9.26 15.14
N MET A 329 0.40 -8.70 14.03
CA MET A 329 0.63 -7.26 13.86
C MET A 329 -0.52 -6.62 13.11
N SER A 330 -1.03 -5.50 13.62
CA SER A 330 -2.00 -4.66 12.93
C SER A 330 -1.74 -3.17 13.15
N HIS A 331 -2.10 -2.34 12.18
CA HIS A 331 -2.10 -0.89 12.33
C HIS A 331 -3.05 -0.24 11.32
N THR A 332 -3.50 0.97 11.62
CA THR A 332 -4.34 1.75 10.71
C THR A 332 -3.43 2.55 9.77
N ASN A 333 -3.72 2.50 8.46
CA ASN A 333 -3.04 3.32 7.45
C ASN A 333 -3.73 4.70 7.37
N SER A 334 -3.29 5.65 8.20
CA SER A 334 -3.93 6.96 8.38
C SER A 334 -3.51 8.04 7.39
#